data_AF-A0A6G5A1I5-F1
#
_entry.id   AF-A0A6G5A1I5-F1
#
_cell.length_a   1.000
_cell.length_b   1.000
_cell.length_c   1.000
_cell.angle_alpha   90.00
_cell.angle_beta   90.00
_cell.angle_gamma   90.00
#
_symmetry.space_group_name_H-M   'P 1'
#
loop_
_entity.id
_entity.type
_entity.pdbx_description
1 polymer ?
#
loop_
_entity_poly.entity_id
_entity_poly.type
_entity_poly.pdbx_seq_one_letter_code
_entity_poly.pdbx_strand_id
1 'polypeptide(L)'
;AIYCNSSRRTPPFNGHCLHCCEMSSSSSSSSMAGPRRLLLLSNSTMYNGEFLEFAADTVKDFFKKSAAKRILFVPYARKDYADYAAKVKARLGEMGFEVDSIHEAADPVSAVKMAQGIFIGGGNTFRLLKTLYESNTAEAIRNRCLVDGMPYMGASAGTNVATANICTTNDMPIFYPPTFVALRLVPFNINPHYIETDSDSKHMGETRDQRIEEYLEVGNRLPVLGLKEGAILKVEGNNAVLLGNEAKLFKENADPVYYKPGTDMSFLLTDAKA
;
A
#
# COMPACT_ATOMS: atom_id res chain seq x y z
N ALA A 1 -34.67 58.81 -2.70
CA ALA A 1 -34.52 59.01 -4.16
C ALA A 1 -33.18 59.71 -4.41
N ILE A 2 -32.56 59.45 -5.58
CA ILE A 2 -31.35 60.05 -6.16
C ILE A 2 -30.29 58.96 -6.43
N TYR A 3 -30.28 58.52 -7.69
CA TYR A 3 -29.12 57.92 -8.35
C TYR A 3 -28.01 58.97 -8.44
N CYS A 4 -26.78 58.62 -8.07
CA CYS A 4 -25.60 59.40 -8.42
C CYS A 4 -24.51 58.48 -8.96
N ASN A 5 -24.09 58.81 -10.18
CA ASN A 5 -23.14 58.10 -11.02
C ASN A 5 -21.79 58.80 -10.90
N SER A 6 -20.74 58.08 -10.50
CA SER A 6 -19.31 58.43 -10.70
C SER A 6 -18.49 57.24 -10.15
N SER A 7 -17.37 56.77 -10.68
CA SER A 7 -16.25 57.51 -11.27
C SER A 7 -15.14 56.54 -11.74
N ARG A 8 -14.37 56.99 -12.75
CA ARG A 8 -12.90 56.85 -12.96
C ARG A 8 -12.32 55.44 -13.21
N ARG A 9 -11.86 55.15 -14.43
CA ARG A 9 -10.54 55.48 -15.04
C ARG A 9 -9.34 55.01 -14.21
N THR A 10 -8.69 53.98 -14.74
CA THR A 10 -7.40 53.38 -14.35
C THR A 10 -6.19 54.27 -14.65
N PRO A 11 -5.12 54.14 -13.84
CA PRO A 11 -3.75 54.32 -14.31
C PRO A 11 -2.86 53.06 -14.03
N PRO A 12 -1.67 52.97 -14.66
CA PRO A 12 -0.88 51.74 -14.73
C PRO A 12 0.07 51.59 -13.53
N PHE A 13 0.38 50.35 -13.14
CA PHE A 13 1.41 50.07 -12.14
C PHE A 13 2.69 49.55 -12.79
N ASN A 14 3.78 50.22 -12.42
CA ASN A 14 5.17 49.99 -12.78
C ASN A 14 5.71 48.66 -12.25
N GLY A 15 6.70 48.15 -12.99
CA GLY A 15 7.43 46.94 -12.69
C GLY A 15 8.31 47.03 -11.44
N HIS A 16 8.42 45.88 -10.78
CA HIS A 16 9.47 45.57 -9.83
C HIS A 16 10.19 44.30 -10.27
N CYS A 17 11.49 44.45 -10.56
CA CYS A 17 12.45 43.36 -10.66
C CYS A 17 12.44 42.50 -9.40
N LEU A 18 12.35 41.19 -9.57
CA LEU A 18 12.79 40.22 -8.57
C LEU A 18 13.85 39.33 -9.22
N HIS A 19 15.03 39.38 -8.60
CA HIS A 19 16.22 38.57 -8.87
C HIS A 19 15.88 37.08 -9.06
N CYS A 20 16.24 36.52 -10.22
CA CYS A 20 16.46 35.08 -10.36
C CYS A 20 17.82 34.75 -9.72
N CYS A 21 17.78 34.08 -8.57
CA CYS A 21 18.95 33.41 -8.02
C CYS A 21 19.10 32.07 -8.76
N GLU A 22 20.03 32.00 -9.70
CA GLU A 22 20.52 30.73 -10.26
C GLU A 22 21.23 29.96 -9.14
N MET A 23 20.59 28.91 -8.62
CA MET A 23 21.30 27.90 -7.82
C MET A 23 21.82 26.83 -8.78
N SER A 24 23.14 26.76 -8.84
CA SER A 24 23.96 25.75 -9.48
C SER A 24 23.45 24.32 -9.23
N SER A 25 23.14 23.61 -10.30
CA SER A 25 22.86 22.18 -10.30
C SER A 25 24.16 21.39 -10.12
N SER A 26 24.45 20.95 -8.90
CA SER A 26 25.40 19.86 -8.67
C SER A 26 24.66 18.53 -8.82
N SER A 27 24.83 17.90 -9.97
CA SER A 27 24.38 16.55 -10.25
C SER A 27 25.17 15.53 -9.44
N SER A 28 24.55 14.98 -8.41
CA SER A 28 24.93 13.68 -7.83
C SER A 28 23.67 12.93 -7.38
N SER A 29 22.87 12.50 -8.35
CA SER A 29 21.73 11.61 -8.09
C SER A 29 22.21 10.16 -7.95
N SER A 30 22.88 9.84 -6.84
CA SER A 30 22.77 8.49 -6.29
C SER A 30 21.59 8.51 -5.35
N SER A 31 20.39 8.17 -5.84
CA SER A 31 19.27 7.90 -4.93
C SER A 31 19.65 6.66 -4.12
N MET A 32 20.20 6.87 -2.92
CA MET A 32 20.21 5.81 -1.92
C MET A 32 18.74 5.54 -1.63
N ALA A 33 18.18 4.53 -2.29
CA ALA A 33 16.82 4.13 -2.05
C ALA A 33 16.63 3.90 -0.55
N GLY A 34 15.62 4.54 0.01
CA GLY A 34 15.31 4.43 1.43
C GLY A 34 15.16 2.96 1.86
N PRO A 35 15.36 2.66 3.15
CA PRO A 35 15.43 1.30 3.71
C PRO A 35 14.08 0.55 3.73
N ARG A 36 13.29 0.59 2.66
CA ARG A 36 11.97 -0.06 2.61
C ARG A 36 12.11 -1.57 2.73
N ARG A 37 11.32 -2.20 3.61
CA ARG A 37 11.30 -3.64 3.81
C ARG A 37 9.87 -4.12 3.97
N LEU A 38 9.32 -4.73 2.93
CA LEU A 38 7.90 -5.02 2.81
C LEU A 38 7.67 -6.50 2.49
N LEU A 39 6.62 -7.07 3.07
CA LEU A 39 6.09 -8.37 2.72
C LEU A 39 4.59 -8.23 2.44
N LEU A 40 4.22 -8.25 1.16
CA LEU A 40 2.88 -7.95 0.68
C LEU A 40 2.20 -9.23 0.20
N LEU A 41 1.33 -9.81 1.03
CA LEU A 41 0.63 -11.06 0.76
C LEU A 41 -0.69 -10.76 0.06
N SER A 42 -1.04 -11.56 -0.94
CA SER A 42 -2.35 -11.46 -1.59
C SER A 42 -3.50 -11.75 -0.61
N ASN A 43 -3.39 -12.85 0.12
CA ASN A 43 -4.38 -13.35 1.08
C ASN A 43 -3.70 -13.80 2.38
N SER A 44 -4.49 -14.00 3.43
CA SER A 44 -3.98 -14.52 4.72
C SER A 44 -4.17 -16.01 4.91
N THR A 45 -5.01 -16.67 4.12
CA THR A 45 -5.42 -18.06 4.31
C THR A 45 -5.74 -18.67 2.95
N MET A 46 -5.18 -19.85 2.66
CA MET A 46 -5.51 -20.64 1.47
C MET A 46 -6.78 -21.45 1.70
N TYR A 47 -7.45 -21.87 0.63
CA TYR A 47 -8.57 -22.81 0.73
C TYR A 47 -8.14 -24.07 1.51
N ASN A 48 -8.92 -24.45 2.53
CA ASN A 48 -8.65 -25.54 3.47
C ASN A 48 -7.33 -25.44 4.28
N GLY A 49 -6.67 -24.28 4.31
CA GLY A 49 -5.46 -24.06 5.10
C GLY A 49 -5.71 -23.24 6.37
N GLU A 50 -4.72 -23.26 7.26
CA GLU A 50 -4.71 -22.44 8.47
C GLU A 50 -4.25 -21.00 8.18
N PHE A 51 -4.54 -20.08 9.12
CA PHE A 51 -4.15 -18.68 8.99
C PHE A 51 -2.62 -18.51 8.89
N LEU A 52 -2.16 -17.85 7.84
CA LEU A 52 -0.74 -17.66 7.48
C LEU A 52 0.05 -18.97 7.39
N GLU A 53 -0.60 -20.11 7.15
CA GLU A 53 0.08 -21.39 6.99
C GLU A 53 1.05 -21.40 5.81
N PHE A 54 0.53 -21.09 4.62
CA PHE A 54 1.31 -21.11 3.38
C PHE A 54 2.51 -20.15 3.38
N ALA A 55 2.47 -19.11 4.22
CA ALA A 55 3.50 -18.06 4.29
C ALA A 55 4.37 -18.15 5.55
N ALA A 56 4.19 -19.16 6.40
CA ALA A 56 4.75 -19.20 7.75
C ALA A 56 6.27 -19.00 7.78
N ASP A 57 7.01 -19.74 6.95
CA ASP A 57 8.47 -19.65 6.94
C ASP A 57 8.96 -18.33 6.32
N THR A 58 8.25 -17.82 5.31
CA THR A 58 8.54 -16.51 4.72
C THR A 58 8.35 -15.39 5.76
N VAL A 59 7.28 -15.46 6.55
CA VAL A 59 6.99 -14.48 7.63
C VAL A 59 8.03 -14.56 8.75
N LYS A 60 8.37 -15.78 9.20
CA LYS A 60 9.45 -16.00 10.19
C LYS A 60 10.76 -15.38 9.73
N ASP A 61 11.20 -15.74 8.52
CA ASP A 61 12.46 -15.26 7.97
C ASP A 61 12.46 -13.75 7.77
N PHE A 62 11.34 -13.19 7.33
CA PHE A 62 11.17 -11.76 7.15
C PHE A 62 11.42 -11.02 8.48
N PHE A 63 10.66 -11.29 9.53
CA PHE A 63 10.82 -10.54 10.79
C PHE A 63 12.12 -10.87 11.54
N LYS A 64 12.59 -12.12 11.51
CA LYS A 64 13.87 -12.51 12.14
C LYS A 64 15.07 -11.78 11.56
N LYS A 65 15.12 -11.62 10.23
CA LYS A 65 16.23 -10.89 9.55
C LYS A 65 16.24 -9.38 9.87
N SER A 66 15.14 -8.80 10.35
CA SER A 66 15.11 -7.43 10.90
C SER A 66 15.41 -7.35 12.39
N ALA A 67 15.69 -8.47 13.05
CA ALA A 67 15.76 -8.57 14.51
C ALA A 67 14.49 -8.08 15.23
N ALA A 68 13.35 -8.07 14.55
CA ALA A 68 12.07 -7.71 15.16
C ALA A 68 11.59 -8.87 16.03
N LYS A 69 11.39 -8.61 17.31
CA LYS A 69 10.84 -9.59 18.27
C LYS A 69 9.38 -9.33 18.58
N ARG A 70 8.97 -8.05 18.49
CA ARG A 70 7.64 -7.57 18.83
C ARG A 70 7.01 -6.84 17.65
N ILE A 71 5.88 -7.36 17.18
CA ILE A 71 5.17 -6.87 16.00
C ILE A 71 3.92 -6.11 16.44
N LEU A 72 3.77 -4.88 15.96
CA LEU A 72 2.54 -4.12 16.13
C LEU A 72 1.51 -4.58 15.10
N PHE A 73 0.38 -5.10 15.55
CA PHE A 73 -0.72 -5.52 14.69
C PHE A 73 -1.78 -4.43 14.56
N VAL A 74 -2.18 -4.13 13.31
CA VAL A 74 -3.25 -3.19 12.95
C VAL A 74 -4.50 -3.94 12.47
N PRO A 75 -5.57 -4.01 13.30
CA PRO A 75 -6.78 -4.78 12.99
C PRO A 75 -7.88 -3.97 12.28
N TYR A 76 -7.61 -2.72 11.89
CA TYR A 76 -8.61 -1.73 11.47
C TYR A 76 -9.44 -2.09 10.22
N ALA A 77 -9.06 -3.14 9.49
CA ALA A 77 -9.85 -3.64 8.36
C ALA A 77 -11.15 -4.34 8.78
N ARG A 78 -11.33 -4.68 10.07
CA ARG A 78 -12.52 -5.37 10.57
C ARG A 78 -13.26 -4.58 11.66
N LYS A 79 -14.20 -5.19 12.38
CA LYS A 79 -14.90 -4.55 13.51
C LYS A 79 -14.46 -5.17 14.84
N ASP A 80 -14.22 -6.47 14.82
CA ASP A 80 -13.81 -7.35 15.90
C ASP A 80 -12.28 -7.28 16.15
N TYR A 81 -11.79 -6.10 16.57
CA TYR A 81 -10.36 -5.88 16.74
C TYR A 81 -9.70 -6.83 17.74
N ALA A 82 -10.35 -7.10 18.86
CA ALA A 82 -9.81 -7.95 19.93
C ALA A 82 -9.66 -9.41 19.47
N ASP A 83 -10.70 -10.00 18.88
CA ASP A 83 -10.67 -11.38 18.39
C ASP A 83 -9.66 -11.53 17.24
N TYR A 84 -9.60 -10.54 16.35
CA TYR A 84 -8.64 -10.57 15.27
C TYR A 84 -7.19 -10.47 15.80
N ALA A 85 -6.95 -9.59 16.77
CA ALA A 85 -5.65 -9.48 17.44
C ALA A 85 -5.28 -10.75 18.19
N ALA A 86 -6.22 -11.42 18.87
CA ALA A 86 -5.99 -12.68 19.55
C ALA A 86 -5.57 -13.79 18.57
N LYS A 87 -6.25 -13.90 17.42
CA LYS A 87 -5.89 -14.84 16.36
C LYS A 87 -4.48 -14.58 15.81
N VAL A 88 -4.11 -13.32 15.60
CA VAL A 88 -2.77 -12.95 15.12
C VAL A 88 -1.70 -13.18 16.19
N LYS A 89 -1.98 -12.84 17.45
CA LYS A 89 -1.12 -13.11 18.61
C LYS A 89 -0.79 -14.60 18.71
N ALA A 90 -1.80 -15.47 18.63
CA ALA A 90 -1.59 -16.92 18.66
C ALA A 90 -0.69 -17.38 17.50
N ARG A 91 -1.01 -16.97 16.27
CA ARG A 91 -0.29 -17.45 15.09
C ARG A 91 1.16 -16.95 15.01
N LEU A 92 1.42 -15.68 15.29
CA LEU A 92 2.79 -15.14 15.30
C LEU A 92 3.56 -15.60 16.55
N GLY A 93 2.87 -15.92 17.65
CA GLY A 93 3.46 -16.56 18.83
C GLY A 93 4.09 -17.91 18.52
N GLU A 94 3.40 -18.76 17.74
CA GLU A 94 3.97 -20.03 17.23
C GLU A 94 5.22 -19.83 16.37
N MET A 95 5.37 -18.65 15.77
CA MET A 95 6.53 -18.27 14.97
C MET A 95 7.67 -17.63 15.79
N GLY A 96 7.45 -17.43 17.10
CA GLY A 96 8.42 -16.86 18.03
C GLY A 96 8.39 -15.34 18.15
N PHE A 97 7.27 -14.69 17.81
CA PHE A 97 7.10 -13.24 17.93
C PHE A 97 6.07 -12.88 19.00
N GLU A 98 6.34 -11.78 19.71
CA GLU A 98 5.37 -11.10 20.54
C GLU A 98 4.52 -10.17 19.67
N VAL A 99 3.25 -9.99 20.01
CA VAL A 99 2.35 -9.12 19.25
C VAL A 99 1.62 -8.19 20.19
N ASP A 100 1.76 -6.89 19.95
CA ASP A 100 0.89 -5.85 20.51
C ASP A 100 -0.15 -5.48 19.48
N SER A 101 -1.34 -5.05 19.90
CA SER A 101 -2.31 -4.52 18.96
C SER A 101 -2.52 -3.02 19.16
N ILE A 102 -2.50 -2.29 18.05
CA ILE A 102 -2.62 -0.82 18.07
C ILE A 102 -3.94 -0.33 18.66
N HIS A 103 -5.01 -1.14 18.62
CA HIS A 103 -6.30 -0.77 19.20
C HIS A 103 -6.31 -0.80 20.74
N GLU A 104 -5.31 -1.45 21.35
CA GLU A 104 -5.11 -1.50 22.81
C GLU A 104 -4.19 -0.35 23.28
N ALA A 105 -3.57 0.39 22.36
CA ALA A 105 -2.63 1.46 22.68
C ALA A 105 -3.36 2.76 23.06
N ALA A 106 -2.91 3.41 24.13
CA ALA A 106 -3.40 4.73 24.53
C ALA A 106 -3.11 5.81 23.48
N ASP A 107 -1.95 5.71 22.80
CA ASP A 107 -1.57 6.56 21.68
C ASP A 107 -1.11 5.68 20.50
N PRO A 108 -1.96 5.51 19.47
CA PRO A 108 -1.65 4.76 18.26
C PRO A 108 -0.39 5.25 17.52
N VAL A 109 -0.14 6.57 17.50
CA VAL A 109 1.01 7.15 16.80
C VAL A 109 2.29 6.81 17.55
N SER A 110 2.29 6.92 18.87
CA SER A 110 3.44 6.50 19.69
C SER A 110 3.69 4.99 19.59
N ALA A 111 2.64 4.16 19.53
CA ALA A 111 2.78 2.72 19.30
C ALA A 111 3.48 2.44 17.95
N VAL A 112 3.07 3.12 16.88
CA VAL A 112 3.74 3.01 15.56
C VAL A 112 5.19 3.46 15.64
N LYS A 113 5.51 4.54 16.37
CA LYS A 113 6.89 5.04 16.51
C LYS A 113 7.83 4.11 17.28
N MET A 114 7.29 3.27 18.17
CA MET A 114 8.07 2.31 18.96
C MET A 114 8.11 0.90 18.34
N ALA A 115 7.26 0.62 17.36
CA ALA A 115 7.16 -0.69 16.75
C ALA A 115 8.51 -1.13 16.12
N GLN A 116 8.87 -2.39 16.34
CA GLN A 116 10.03 -3.05 15.70
C GLN A 116 9.67 -3.66 14.35
N GLY A 117 8.37 -3.93 14.13
CA GLY A 117 7.77 -4.33 12.88
C GLY A 117 6.27 -4.13 12.95
N ILE A 118 5.62 -4.04 11.80
CA ILE A 118 4.17 -3.83 11.73
C ILE A 118 3.53 -4.88 10.83
N PHE A 119 2.36 -5.37 11.24
CA PHE A 119 1.50 -6.21 10.41
C PHE A 119 0.12 -5.58 10.31
N ILE A 120 -0.32 -5.27 9.08
CA ILE A 120 -1.67 -4.79 8.80
C ILE A 120 -2.53 -5.94 8.24
N GLY A 121 -3.59 -6.28 8.96
CA GLY A 121 -4.48 -7.38 8.62
C GLY A 121 -5.43 -7.09 7.45
N GLY A 122 -6.09 -8.16 6.98
CA GLY A 122 -7.10 -8.11 5.92
C GLY A 122 -8.52 -7.87 6.45
N GLY A 123 -9.43 -7.47 5.57
CA GLY A 123 -10.79 -7.08 5.87
C GLY A 123 -11.26 -6.10 4.80
N ASN A 124 -11.98 -5.03 5.17
CA ASN A 124 -12.37 -3.98 4.24
C ASN A 124 -11.33 -2.84 4.19
N THR A 125 -10.81 -2.58 3.00
CA THR A 125 -9.77 -1.59 2.70
C THR A 125 -10.22 -0.15 2.96
N PHE A 126 -11.47 0.19 2.64
CA PHE A 126 -12.01 1.54 2.87
C PHE A 126 -12.12 1.86 4.36
N ARG A 127 -12.63 0.91 5.16
CA ARG A 127 -12.63 0.99 6.63
C ARG A 127 -11.22 1.16 7.17
N LEU A 128 -10.30 0.32 6.72
CA LEU A 128 -8.90 0.34 7.14
C LEU A 128 -8.27 1.71 6.88
N LEU A 129 -8.34 2.20 5.65
CA LEU A 129 -7.73 3.48 5.28
C LEU A 129 -8.34 4.65 6.05
N LYS A 130 -9.67 4.70 6.16
CA LYS A 130 -10.36 5.72 6.97
C LYS A 130 -9.83 5.74 8.41
N THR A 131 -9.74 4.58 9.04
CA THR A 131 -9.30 4.46 10.44
C THR A 131 -7.82 4.82 10.61
N LEU A 132 -6.96 4.49 9.63
CA LEU A 132 -5.55 4.91 9.64
C LEU A 132 -5.40 6.44 9.61
N TYR A 133 -6.25 7.13 8.84
CA TYR A 133 -6.28 8.59 8.81
C TYR A 133 -6.84 9.19 10.10
N GLU A 134 -7.96 8.68 10.61
CA GLU A 134 -8.58 9.19 11.85
C GLU A 134 -7.70 8.99 13.09
N SER A 135 -6.89 7.93 13.11
CA SER A 135 -5.90 7.68 14.16
C SER A 135 -4.57 8.41 13.95
N ASN A 136 -4.41 9.18 12.86
CA ASN A 136 -3.17 9.84 12.46
C ASN A 136 -1.97 8.89 12.30
N THR A 137 -2.22 7.61 12.03
CA THR A 137 -1.18 6.57 11.95
C THR A 137 -0.63 6.39 10.54
N ALA A 138 -1.38 6.80 9.49
CA ALA A 138 -0.97 6.61 8.10
C ALA A 138 0.44 7.21 7.80
N GLU A 139 0.64 8.49 8.16
CA GLU A 139 1.93 9.15 7.93
C GLU A 139 3.03 8.60 8.84
N ALA A 140 2.71 8.29 10.10
CA ALA A 140 3.67 7.68 11.02
C ALA A 140 4.18 6.34 10.49
N ILE A 141 3.30 5.47 9.99
CA ILE A 141 3.67 4.18 9.40
C ILE A 141 4.54 4.40 8.17
N ARG A 142 4.12 5.30 7.27
CA ARG A 142 4.88 5.63 6.05
C ARG A 142 6.31 6.07 6.39
N ASN A 143 6.47 6.98 7.35
CA ASN A 143 7.79 7.49 7.75
C ASN A 143 8.64 6.39 8.39
N ARG A 144 8.09 5.61 9.33
CA ARG A 144 8.82 4.48 9.94
C ARG A 144 9.29 3.46 8.89
N CYS A 145 8.47 3.18 7.87
CA CYS A 145 8.84 2.21 6.83
C CYS A 145 9.85 2.75 5.81
N LEU A 146 9.73 4.01 5.39
CA LEU A 146 10.55 4.58 4.31
C LEU A 146 11.83 5.25 4.79
N VAL A 147 11.85 5.77 6.03
CA VAL A 147 12.99 6.49 6.61
C VAL A 147 13.78 5.58 7.55
N ASP A 148 13.09 4.92 8.49
CA ASP A 148 13.75 4.12 9.53
C ASP A 148 13.91 2.64 9.13
N GLY A 149 13.22 2.22 8.08
CA GLY A 149 13.26 0.85 7.56
C GLY A 149 12.53 -0.18 8.42
N MET A 150 11.50 0.24 9.15
CA MET A 150 10.65 -0.66 9.91
C MET A 150 10.01 -1.71 8.98
N PRO A 151 10.18 -3.02 9.24
CA PRO A 151 9.60 -4.08 8.43
C PRO A 151 8.08 -4.02 8.48
N TYR A 152 7.48 -3.99 7.29
CA TYR A 152 6.04 -3.95 7.08
C TYR A 152 5.56 -5.26 6.48
N MET A 153 4.52 -5.84 7.07
CA MET A 153 3.77 -6.92 6.46
C MET A 153 2.33 -6.46 6.23
N GLY A 154 1.78 -6.76 5.05
CA GLY A 154 0.37 -6.55 4.72
C GLY A 154 -0.23 -7.83 4.15
N ALA A 155 -1.50 -8.08 4.44
CA ALA A 155 -2.27 -9.14 3.79
C ALA A 155 -3.60 -8.59 3.28
N SER A 156 -3.97 -8.90 2.04
CA SER A 156 -5.24 -8.44 1.43
C SER A 156 -5.39 -6.91 1.53
N ALA A 157 -6.37 -6.39 2.27
CA ALA A 157 -6.51 -4.95 2.54
C ALA A 157 -5.23 -4.27 3.07
N GLY A 158 -4.43 -4.97 3.90
CA GLY A 158 -3.12 -4.48 4.33
C GLY A 158 -2.16 -4.27 3.14
N THR A 159 -2.18 -5.17 2.17
CA THR A 159 -1.42 -5.02 0.92
C THR A 159 -1.93 -3.84 0.09
N ASN A 160 -3.25 -3.63 0.01
CA ASN A 160 -3.80 -2.47 -0.68
C ASN A 160 -3.37 -1.14 -0.05
N VAL A 161 -3.34 -1.03 1.29
CA VAL A 161 -2.92 0.26 1.88
C VAL A 161 -1.41 0.52 1.77
N ALA A 162 -0.59 -0.50 1.50
CA ALA A 162 0.84 -0.32 1.26
C ALA A 162 1.15 0.36 -0.09
N THR A 163 0.21 0.34 -1.05
CA THR A 163 0.43 0.81 -2.42
C THR A 163 0.24 2.32 -2.57
N ALA A 164 0.24 2.82 -3.80
CA ALA A 164 0.09 4.24 -4.07
C ALA A 164 -1.28 4.78 -3.65
N ASN A 165 -2.34 4.03 -3.96
CA ASN A 165 -3.71 4.30 -3.56
C ASN A 165 -4.49 2.97 -3.44
N ILE A 166 -5.73 3.03 -2.95
CA ILE A 166 -6.59 1.85 -2.78
C ILE A 166 -7.53 1.58 -3.97
N CYS A 167 -7.37 2.26 -5.11
CA CYS A 167 -8.32 2.19 -6.23
C CYS A 167 -8.38 0.80 -6.90
N THR A 168 -7.44 -0.09 -6.59
CA THR A 168 -7.40 -1.47 -7.11
C THR A 168 -7.81 -2.51 -6.06
N THR A 169 -8.48 -2.09 -4.98
CA THR A 169 -9.12 -3.02 -4.05
C THR A 169 -10.37 -3.65 -4.67
N ASN A 170 -10.72 -4.85 -4.23
CA ASN A 170 -11.97 -5.53 -4.61
C ASN A 170 -13.11 -5.22 -3.65
N ASP A 171 -12.81 -4.46 -2.59
CA ASP A 171 -13.74 -4.20 -1.52
C ASP A 171 -14.85 -3.26 -1.95
N MET A 172 -16.06 -3.51 -1.43
CA MET A 172 -17.15 -2.56 -1.54
C MET A 172 -16.84 -1.31 -0.71
N PRO A 173 -17.09 -0.09 -1.24
CA PRO A 173 -16.80 1.19 -0.57
C PRO A 173 -17.83 1.50 0.53
N ILE A 174 -17.82 0.71 1.61
CA ILE A 174 -18.75 0.85 2.75
C ILE A 174 -18.42 2.05 3.66
N PHE A 175 -17.26 2.69 3.48
CA PHE A 175 -16.84 3.91 4.15
C PHE A 175 -16.15 4.85 3.16
N TYR A 176 -16.23 6.15 3.44
CA TYR A 176 -15.49 7.18 2.70
C TYR A 176 -14.25 7.61 3.51
N PRO A 177 -13.03 7.16 3.16
CA PRO A 177 -11.81 7.73 3.70
C PRO A 177 -11.63 9.17 3.18
N PRO A 178 -10.85 10.02 3.87
CA PRO A 178 -10.63 11.41 3.43
C PRO A 178 -9.91 11.52 2.07
N THR A 179 -9.24 10.45 1.65
CA THR A 179 -8.60 10.30 0.33
C THR A 179 -8.42 8.82 0.01
N PHE A 180 -8.23 8.47 -1.27
CA PHE A 180 -7.81 7.12 -1.68
C PHE A 180 -6.29 6.96 -1.70
N VAL A 181 -5.53 8.05 -1.54
CA VAL A 181 -4.08 7.97 -1.34
C VAL A 181 -3.80 7.10 -0.12
N ALA A 182 -2.92 6.13 -0.28
CA ALA A 182 -2.59 5.18 0.77
C ALA A 182 -1.19 5.47 1.37
N LEU A 183 -0.50 4.45 1.88
CA LEU A 183 0.81 4.63 2.53
C LEU A 183 1.95 4.92 1.54
N ARG A 184 1.77 4.63 0.24
CA ARG A 184 2.77 4.85 -0.81
C ARG A 184 4.14 4.23 -0.47
N LEU A 185 4.14 3.00 0.05
CA LEU A 185 5.36 2.24 0.33
C LEU A 185 5.96 1.65 -0.95
N VAL A 186 5.11 1.44 -1.97
CA VAL A 186 5.50 1.12 -3.35
C VAL A 186 4.84 2.10 -4.33
N PRO A 187 5.48 2.40 -5.49
CA PRO A 187 5.01 3.43 -6.43
C PRO A 187 4.03 2.87 -7.49
N PHE A 188 3.37 1.74 -7.22
CA PHE A 188 2.41 1.11 -8.09
C PHE A 188 1.27 0.55 -7.24
N ASN A 189 0.26 -0.04 -7.87
CA ASN A 189 -0.89 -0.62 -7.19
C ASN A 189 -0.91 -2.14 -7.28
N ILE A 190 -1.50 -2.79 -6.28
CA ILE A 190 -1.69 -4.23 -6.23
C ILE A 190 -3.19 -4.50 -6.20
N ASN A 191 -3.64 -5.43 -7.04
CA ASN A 191 -4.95 -6.05 -6.92
C ASN A 191 -4.76 -7.41 -6.22
N PRO A 192 -4.92 -7.51 -4.89
CA PRO A 192 -4.85 -8.79 -4.20
C PRO A 192 -6.08 -9.63 -4.56
N HIS A 193 -6.03 -10.92 -4.27
CA HIS A 193 -7.06 -11.88 -4.70
C HIS A 193 -7.37 -11.75 -6.19
N TYR A 194 -6.33 -11.54 -7.01
CA TYR A 194 -6.51 -11.51 -8.46
C TYR A 194 -6.96 -12.90 -8.91
N ILE A 195 -8.06 -12.92 -9.65
CA ILE A 195 -8.66 -14.13 -10.21
C ILE A 195 -8.80 -13.93 -11.71
N GLU A 196 -8.44 -14.98 -12.44
CA GLU A 196 -8.61 -15.00 -13.89
C GLU A 196 -10.09 -15.07 -14.25
N THR A 197 -10.44 -14.52 -15.40
CA THR A 197 -11.74 -14.77 -16.00
C THR A 197 -11.90 -16.26 -16.30
N ASP A 198 -12.91 -16.88 -15.70
CA ASP A 198 -13.34 -18.22 -16.07
C ASP A 198 -14.07 -18.15 -17.42
N SER A 199 -13.54 -18.86 -18.42
CA SER A 199 -14.11 -18.90 -19.78
C SER A 199 -15.50 -19.52 -19.84
N ASP A 200 -15.87 -20.33 -18.85
CA ASP A 200 -17.17 -20.99 -18.77
C ASP A 200 -18.19 -20.17 -17.96
N SER A 201 -17.76 -19.03 -17.40
CA SER A 201 -18.63 -18.15 -16.63
C SER A 201 -19.71 -17.52 -17.51
N LYS A 202 -20.96 -17.59 -17.04
CA LYS A 202 -22.11 -16.90 -17.64
C LYS A 202 -22.39 -15.54 -16.99
N HIS A 203 -21.53 -15.10 -16.08
CA HIS A 203 -21.67 -13.80 -15.43
C HIS A 203 -21.40 -12.68 -16.44
N MET A 204 -22.30 -11.70 -16.50
CA MET A 204 -22.24 -10.61 -17.49
C MET A 204 -21.64 -9.30 -16.93
N GLY A 205 -21.32 -9.25 -15.64
CA GLY A 205 -20.59 -8.11 -15.06
C GLY A 205 -19.13 -8.11 -15.50
N GLU A 206 -18.45 -6.98 -15.30
CA GLU A 206 -17.08 -6.80 -15.72
C GLU A 206 -16.14 -7.78 -15.00
N THR A 207 -15.28 -8.40 -15.79
CA THR A 207 -14.17 -9.24 -15.33
C THR A 207 -13.18 -8.42 -14.52
N ARG A 208 -12.25 -9.09 -13.82
CA ARG A 208 -11.21 -8.35 -13.10
C ARG A 208 -10.32 -7.56 -14.04
N ASP A 209 -9.99 -8.11 -15.20
CA ASP A 209 -9.15 -7.47 -16.20
C ASP A 209 -9.80 -6.18 -16.71
N GLN A 210 -11.08 -6.25 -17.10
CA GLN A 210 -11.84 -5.07 -17.56
C GLN A 210 -11.87 -3.95 -16.52
N ARG A 211 -12.08 -4.26 -15.23
CA ARG A 211 -12.04 -3.24 -14.16
C ARG A 211 -10.66 -2.61 -13.98
N ILE A 212 -9.60 -3.38 -14.18
CA ILE A 212 -8.22 -2.86 -14.12
C ILE A 212 -7.91 -2.01 -15.35
N GLU A 213 -8.40 -2.39 -16.53
CA GLU A 213 -8.31 -1.60 -17.76
C GLU A 213 -9.01 -0.25 -17.60
N GLU A 214 -10.24 -0.22 -17.08
CA GLU A 214 -10.97 1.02 -16.74
C GLU A 214 -10.15 1.91 -15.79
N TYR A 215 -9.50 1.34 -14.77
CA TYR A 215 -8.61 2.09 -13.88
C TYR A 215 -7.43 2.74 -14.63
N LEU A 216 -6.84 2.02 -15.60
CA LEU A 216 -5.73 2.51 -16.41
C LEU A 216 -6.15 3.59 -17.41
N GLU A 217 -7.39 3.55 -17.91
CA GLU A 217 -7.95 4.54 -18.84
C GLU A 217 -8.09 5.95 -18.25
N VAL A 218 -8.36 6.06 -16.95
CA VAL A 218 -8.62 7.34 -16.26
C VAL A 218 -7.35 8.19 -16.09
N GLY A 219 -6.21 7.76 -16.64
CA GLY A 219 -4.95 8.51 -16.64
C GLY A 219 -4.15 8.39 -15.34
N ASN A 220 -4.58 7.53 -14.41
CA ASN A 220 -3.78 7.10 -13.27
C ASN A 220 -2.76 6.06 -13.76
N ARG A 221 -1.65 6.55 -14.36
CA ARG A 221 -0.59 5.76 -15.04
C ARG A 221 0.21 4.79 -14.16
N LEU A 222 -0.30 4.42 -12.99
CA LEU A 222 0.38 3.52 -12.08
C LEU A 222 0.10 2.06 -12.50
N PRO A 223 1.13 1.24 -12.73
CA PRO A 223 0.94 -0.18 -13.04
C PRO A 223 0.12 -0.89 -11.96
N VAL A 224 -0.64 -1.90 -12.37
CA VAL A 224 -1.41 -2.74 -11.45
C VAL A 224 -0.85 -4.16 -11.49
N LEU A 225 -0.37 -4.65 -10.35
CA LEU A 225 0.05 -6.03 -10.18
C LEU A 225 -1.12 -6.84 -9.62
N GLY A 226 -1.78 -7.62 -10.47
CA GLY A 226 -2.77 -8.62 -10.09
C GLY A 226 -2.09 -9.80 -9.40
N LEU A 227 -2.20 -9.86 -8.08
CA LEU A 227 -1.50 -10.83 -7.23
C LEU A 227 -2.45 -11.98 -6.90
N LYS A 228 -2.22 -13.18 -7.44
CA LYS A 228 -3.07 -14.35 -7.17
C LYS A 228 -2.98 -14.76 -5.69
N GLU A 229 -4.00 -15.43 -5.17
CA GLU A 229 -3.91 -16.03 -3.82
C GLU A 229 -2.73 -16.99 -3.72
N GLY A 230 -2.06 -16.98 -2.57
CA GLY A 230 -0.80 -17.68 -2.33
C GLY A 230 0.43 -16.91 -2.80
N ALA A 231 0.28 -15.86 -3.62
CA ALA A 231 1.40 -15.05 -4.05
C ALA A 231 1.78 -13.97 -3.01
N ILE A 232 3.07 -13.68 -2.94
CA ILE A 232 3.68 -12.71 -2.03
C ILE A 232 4.65 -11.87 -2.82
N LEU A 233 4.56 -10.54 -2.70
CA LEU A 233 5.62 -9.66 -3.17
C LEU A 233 6.51 -9.27 -1.99
N LYS A 234 7.78 -9.68 -2.05
CA LYS A 234 8.79 -9.31 -1.07
C LYS A 234 9.62 -8.15 -1.60
N VAL A 235 9.73 -7.07 -0.84
CA VAL A 235 10.50 -5.88 -1.20
C VAL A 235 11.57 -5.59 -0.14
N GLU A 236 12.82 -5.43 -0.56
CA GLU A 236 13.96 -5.04 0.30
C GLU A 236 14.81 -3.99 -0.44
N GLY A 237 14.74 -2.74 0.00
CA GLY A 237 15.32 -1.60 -0.70
C GLY A 237 14.70 -1.42 -2.10
N ASN A 238 15.54 -1.47 -3.13
CA ASN A 238 15.12 -1.44 -4.53
C ASN A 238 14.88 -2.83 -5.13
N ASN A 239 14.98 -3.90 -4.35
CA ASN A 239 14.76 -5.24 -4.84
C ASN A 239 13.34 -5.68 -4.56
N ALA A 240 12.61 -6.14 -5.57
CA ALA A 240 11.31 -6.79 -5.41
C ALA A 240 11.33 -8.19 -6.05
N VAL A 241 10.81 -9.18 -5.35
CA VAL A 241 10.74 -10.57 -5.84
C VAL A 241 9.34 -11.13 -5.61
N LEU A 242 8.77 -11.73 -6.64
CA LEU A 242 7.51 -12.46 -6.57
C LEU A 242 7.74 -13.86 -5.99
N LEU A 243 6.95 -14.28 -5.01
CA LEU A 243 7.06 -15.58 -4.34
C LEU A 243 5.69 -16.26 -4.30
N GLY A 244 5.69 -17.59 -4.07
CA GLY A 244 4.48 -18.38 -3.80
C GLY A 244 3.69 -18.75 -5.05
N ASN A 245 3.06 -17.77 -5.70
CA ASN A 245 2.20 -17.98 -6.87
C ASN A 245 2.45 -16.91 -7.95
N GLU A 246 1.82 -17.05 -9.11
CA GLU A 246 1.94 -16.14 -10.24
C GLU A 246 1.27 -14.78 -9.97
N ALA A 247 1.70 -13.79 -10.74
CA ALA A 247 1.06 -12.48 -10.81
C ALA A 247 0.88 -12.07 -12.27
N LYS A 248 -0.13 -11.23 -12.53
CA LYS A 248 -0.39 -10.63 -13.84
C LYS A 248 -0.21 -9.12 -13.75
N LEU A 249 0.65 -8.55 -14.58
CA LEU A 249 0.95 -7.12 -14.57
C LEU A 249 0.18 -6.42 -15.68
N PHE A 250 -0.53 -5.37 -15.32
CA PHE A 250 -1.28 -4.50 -16.22
C PHE A 250 -0.60 -3.13 -16.30
N LYS A 251 -0.48 -2.60 -17.52
CA LYS A 251 0.06 -1.27 -17.80
C LYS A 251 -0.80 -0.60 -18.87
N GLU A 252 -0.84 0.72 -18.84
CA GLU A 252 -1.49 1.53 -19.86
C GLU A 252 -0.87 1.21 -21.25
N ASN A 253 -1.73 1.01 -22.26
CA ASN A 253 -1.32 0.77 -23.65
C ASN A 253 -0.38 -0.44 -23.86
N ALA A 254 -0.49 -1.47 -23.02
CA ALA A 254 0.27 -2.71 -23.18
C ALA A 254 -0.57 -3.93 -22.78
N ASP A 255 -0.34 -5.05 -23.47
CA ASP A 255 -0.96 -6.32 -23.11
C ASP A 255 -0.52 -6.77 -21.71
N PRO A 256 -1.42 -7.34 -20.89
CA PRO A 256 -1.06 -7.87 -19.58
C PRO A 256 -0.04 -9.01 -19.67
N VAL A 257 0.93 -9.04 -18.74
CA VAL A 257 2.03 -10.03 -18.74
C VAL A 257 2.03 -10.85 -17.46
N TYR A 258 2.13 -12.18 -17.57
CA TYR A 258 2.30 -13.06 -16.41
C TYR A 258 3.75 -13.17 -15.96
N TYR A 259 3.91 -13.23 -14.65
CA TYR A 259 5.18 -13.47 -13.97
C TYR A 259 5.06 -14.68 -13.05
N LYS A 260 6.07 -15.55 -13.10
CA LYS A 260 6.16 -16.75 -12.26
C LYS A 260 6.83 -16.44 -10.92
N PRO A 261 6.58 -17.23 -9.87
CA PRO A 261 7.38 -17.16 -8.64
C PRO A 261 8.89 -17.20 -8.93
N GLY A 262 9.67 -16.43 -8.16
CA GLY A 262 11.10 -16.23 -8.34
C GLY A 262 11.47 -15.08 -9.30
N THR A 263 10.51 -14.49 -10.00
CA THR A 263 10.80 -13.38 -10.92
C THR A 263 11.19 -12.11 -10.15
N ASP A 264 12.24 -11.44 -10.64
CA ASP A 264 12.62 -10.09 -10.25
C ASP A 264 11.58 -9.06 -10.76
N MET A 265 10.94 -8.37 -9.83
CA MET A 265 9.92 -7.36 -10.05
C MET A 265 10.43 -5.94 -9.75
N SER A 266 11.75 -5.76 -9.56
CA SER A 266 12.37 -4.50 -9.14
C SER A 266 12.11 -3.33 -10.10
N PHE A 267 11.85 -3.63 -11.37
CA PHE A 267 11.45 -2.64 -12.38
C PHE A 267 10.14 -1.91 -12.06
N LEU A 268 9.33 -2.43 -11.12
CA LEU A 268 8.14 -1.74 -10.61
C LEU A 268 8.44 -0.69 -9.54
N LEU A 269 9.64 -0.71 -8.95
CA LEU A 269 10.02 0.20 -7.85
C LEU A 269 10.66 1.49 -8.35
N THR A 270 11.12 1.53 -9.60
CA THR A 270 11.63 2.74 -10.25
C THR A 270 10.46 3.57 -10.75
N ASP A 271 10.47 4.87 -10.48
CA ASP A 271 9.45 5.79 -11.00
C ASP A 271 9.37 5.63 -12.53
N ALA A 272 8.20 5.21 -13.00
CA ALA A 272 7.89 5.24 -14.41
C ALA A 272 7.75 6.73 -14.81
N LYS A 273 8.89 7.31 -15.21
CA LYS A 273 9.12 8.70 -15.68
C LYS A 273 9.45 9.72 -14.59
N ALA A 274 10.75 10.03 -14.50
CA ALA A 274 11.20 11.42 -14.44
C ALA A 274 10.87 12.12 -15.76
#